data_AF-A0A845F8C8-F1
#
_entry.id   AF-A0A845F8C8-F1
#
_cell.length_a   1.000
_cell.length_b   1.000
_cell.length_c   1.000
_cell.angle_alpha   90.00
_cell.angle_beta   90.00
_cell.angle_gamma   90.00
#
_symmetry.space_group_name_H-M   'P 1'
#
loop_
_entity.id
_entity.type
_entity.pdbx_description
1 polymer ?
#
loop_
_entity_poly.entity_id
_entity_poly.type
_entity_poly.pdbx_seq_one_letter_code
_entity_poly.pdbx_strand_id
1 'polypeptide(L)'
;MKKWLKYSLLGLLALIIIGFLSFFIWTQQTYEPSEEMISLVEESQEKDGWVIHEPKDKTKAGIILYPGAKVEPESYSYLAQQLADNGYITGIPDVTLNLPILNTNKAEEMIDRYPEVESWYVGGHSLGGVAAASFVKENPDETQGLILLASYPTEGSSFKDTETPILPIYAENDGLTTEEKIEETKPLLSRDTILYKIEEGNHAQFGMYGPQKGDQPAEIAAKTQQEIIARTIHKWLED
;
A
#
# COMPACT_ATOMS: atom_id res chain seq x y z
N MET A 1 48.29 -14.13 3.00
CA MET A 1 47.74 -13.33 1.87
C MET A 1 48.76 -12.29 1.42
N LYS A 2 48.92 -12.06 0.11
CA LYS A 2 49.78 -10.98 -0.40
C LYS A 2 49.21 -9.62 0.08
N LYS A 3 50.08 -8.69 0.50
CA LYS A 3 49.66 -7.40 1.09
C LYS A 3 48.67 -6.63 0.19
N TRP A 4 48.89 -6.63 -1.12
CA TRP A 4 48.01 -5.98 -2.09
C TRP A 4 46.59 -6.58 -2.08
N LEU A 5 46.46 -7.91 -2.00
CA LEU A 5 45.17 -8.58 -1.92
C LEU A 5 44.40 -8.20 -0.65
N LYS A 6 45.10 -8.04 0.49
CA LYS A 6 44.50 -7.56 1.74
C LYS A 6 43.95 -6.13 1.60
N TYR A 7 44.72 -5.22 1.01
CA TYR A 7 44.26 -3.83 0.80
C TYR A 7 43.14 -3.73 -0.24
N SER A 8 43.17 -4.54 -1.31
CA SER A 8 42.07 -4.63 -2.27
C SER A 8 40.78 -5.14 -1.62
N LEU A 9 40.86 -6.18 -0.79
CA LEU A 9 39.69 -6.69 -0.04
C LEU A 9 39.16 -5.67 0.96
N LEU A 10 40.04 -4.96 1.68
CA LEU A 10 39.63 -3.88 2.58
C LEU A 10 38.98 -2.71 1.84
N GLY A 11 39.52 -2.34 0.67
CA GLY A 11 38.94 -1.33 -0.20
C GLY A 11 37.56 -1.72 -0.72
N LEU A 12 37.41 -2.97 -1.19
CA LEU A 12 36.11 -3.50 -1.62
C LEU A 12 35.10 -3.53 -0.47
N LEU A 13 35.52 -3.97 0.72
CA LEU A 13 34.66 -3.98 1.91
C LEU A 13 34.22 -2.56 2.28
N ALA A 14 35.13 -1.58 2.26
CA ALA A 14 34.79 -0.18 2.53
C ALA A 14 33.78 0.36 1.51
N LEU A 15 33.92 0.04 0.22
CA LEU A 15 32.96 0.43 -0.81
C LEU A 15 31.58 -0.19 -0.60
N ILE A 16 31.52 -1.47 -0.22
CA ILE A 16 30.27 -2.15 0.11
C ILE A 16 29.59 -1.48 1.32
N ILE A 17 30.34 -1.17 2.37
CA ILE A 17 29.82 -0.49 3.56
C ILE A 17 29.28 0.90 3.20
N ILE A 18 30.01 1.68 2.40
CA ILE A 18 29.56 2.99 1.95
C ILE A 18 28.28 2.86 1.13
N GLY A 19 28.23 1.93 0.17
CA GLY A 19 27.05 1.67 -0.64
C GLY A 19 25.84 1.28 0.20
N PHE A 20 26.02 0.38 1.17
CA PHE A 20 24.97 -0.02 2.10
C PHE A 20 24.48 1.14 2.96
N LEU A 21 25.38 1.94 3.54
CA LEU A 21 25.02 3.09 4.36
C LEU A 21 24.28 4.16 3.54
N SER A 22 24.74 4.44 2.31
CA SER A 22 24.05 5.38 1.41
C SER A 22 22.65 4.89 1.04
N PHE A 23 22.51 3.61 0.71
CA PHE A 23 21.21 3.00 0.45
C PHE A 23 20.30 3.08 1.68
N PHE A 24 20.80 2.69 2.86
CA PHE A 24 20.07 2.76 4.11
C PHE A 24 19.57 4.19 4.39
N ILE A 25 20.46 5.19 4.38
CA ILE A 25 20.07 6.59 4.60
C ILE A 25 19.00 7.04 3.60
N TRP A 26 19.15 6.69 2.33
CA TRP A 26 18.16 7.04 1.30
C TRP A 26 16.78 6.42 1.55
N THR A 27 16.73 5.19 2.06
CA THR A 27 15.45 4.53 2.42
C THR A 27 14.74 5.18 3.61
N GLN A 28 15.49 5.80 4.53
CA GLN A 28 14.93 6.48 5.70
C GLN A 28 14.42 7.91 5.41
N GLN A 29 14.60 8.42 4.19
CA GLN A 29 14.05 9.73 3.79
C GLN A 29 12.60 9.58 3.34
N THR A 30 11.69 9.45 4.29
CA THR A 30 10.27 9.13 4.09
C THR A 30 9.40 10.35 3.75
N TYR A 31 8.19 10.07 3.27
CA TYR A 31 7.06 10.97 3.25
C TYR A 31 6.25 10.76 4.53
N GLU A 32 6.33 11.74 5.42
CA GLU A 32 5.59 11.79 6.69
C GLU A 32 4.11 12.16 6.44
N PRO A 33 3.20 11.78 7.36
CA PRO A 33 1.81 12.22 7.28
C PRO A 33 1.70 13.75 7.27
N SER A 34 0.75 14.25 6.48
CA SER A 34 0.49 15.69 6.40
C SER A 34 -0.13 16.22 7.69
N GLU A 35 0.02 17.53 7.94
CA GLU A 35 -0.65 18.18 9.09
C GLU A 35 -2.17 17.98 9.05
N GLU A 36 -2.76 17.94 7.85
CA GLU A 36 -4.19 17.64 7.67
C GLU A 36 -4.52 16.22 8.17
N MET A 37 -3.73 15.21 7.80
CA MET A 37 -3.91 13.83 8.27
C MET A 37 -3.89 13.78 9.80
N ILE A 38 -2.83 14.33 10.40
CA ILE A 38 -2.62 14.33 11.86
C ILE A 38 -3.78 15.01 12.58
N SER A 39 -4.37 16.06 11.98
CA SER A 39 -5.52 16.75 12.55
C SER A 39 -6.86 16.00 12.42
N LEU A 40 -6.98 15.09 11.45
CA LEU A 40 -8.21 14.37 11.15
C LEU A 40 -8.38 13.08 11.94
N VAL A 41 -7.30 12.49 12.42
CA VAL A 41 -7.30 11.21 13.14
C VAL A 41 -6.67 11.40 14.50
N GLU A 42 -7.45 11.21 15.56
CA GLU A 42 -6.93 11.19 16.92
C GLU A 42 -6.06 9.93 17.10
N GLU A 43 -4.79 10.14 17.48
CA GLU A 43 -3.74 9.16 17.83
C GLU A 43 -3.94 7.73 17.27
N SER A 44 -3.27 7.41 16.17
CA SER A 44 -3.22 6.07 15.58
C SER A 44 -2.74 5.04 16.60
N GLN A 45 -3.40 3.87 16.66
CA GLN A 45 -2.95 2.78 17.53
C GLN A 45 -1.79 2.04 16.86
N GLU A 46 -0.58 2.52 17.09
CA GLU A 46 0.64 1.79 16.76
C GLU A 46 0.80 0.59 17.68
N LYS A 47 0.80 -0.62 17.10
CA LYS A 47 0.94 -1.87 17.84
C LYS A 47 1.75 -2.89 17.07
N ASP A 48 2.89 -3.29 17.64
CA ASP A 48 3.75 -4.36 17.11
C ASP A 48 4.18 -4.15 15.65
N GLY A 49 4.46 -2.90 15.26
CA GLY A 49 4.87 -2.53 13.92
C GLY A 49 3.73 -2.44 12.90
N TRP A 50 2.55 -2.02 13.37
CA TRP A 50 1.33 -1.82 12.60
C TRP A 50 0.59 -0.58 13.10
N VAL A 51 0.02 0.19 12.19
CA VAL A 51 -1.06 1.14 12.49
C VAL A 51 -2.39 0.41 12.33
N ILE A 52 -3.16 0.29 13.42
CA ILE A 52 -4.41 -0.48 13.45
C ILE A 52 -5.59 0.43 13.78
N HIS A 53 -6.70 0.27 13.04
CA HIS A 53 -7.99 0.85 13.41
C HIS A 53 -9.04 -0.25 13.49
N GLU A 54 -9.64 -0.39 14.68
CA GLU A 54 -10.68 -1.36 14.96
C GLU A 54 -12.07 -0.72 14.86
N PRO A 55 -13.09 -1.43 14.34
CA PRO A 55 -14.46 -0.97 14.36
C PRO A 55 -14.98 -0.89 15.80
N LYS A 56 -15.89 0.05 16.08
CA LYS A 56 -16.54 0.18 17.40
C LYS A 56 -17.56 -0.93 17.67
N ASP A 57 -18.13 -1.48 16.61
CA ASP A 57 -19.15 -2.52 16.63
C ASP A 57 -18.57 -3.86 16.12
N LYS A 58 -19.43 -4.77 15.64
CA LYS A 58 -19.02 -6.08 15.12
C LYS A 58 -18.15 -5.93 13.86
N THR A 59 -16.99 -6.58 13.86
CA THR A 59 -16.12 -6.72 12.68
C THR A 59 -16.79 -7.54 11.59
N LYS A 60 -16.87 -6.96 10.38
CA LYS A 60 -17.39 -7.60 9.16
C LYS A 60 -16.31 -8.39 8.43
N ALA A 61 -15.15 -7.78 8.26
CA ALA A 61 -13.99 -8.31 7.57
C ALA A 61 -12.74 -7.51 7.97
N GLY A 62 -11.56 -7.99 7.60
CA GLY A 62 -10.29 -7.29 7.75
C GLY A 62 -9.76 -6.74 6.43
N ILE A 63 -9.08 -5.60 6.49
CA ILE A 63 -8.44 -4.94 5.35
C ILE A 63 -7.00 -4.59 5.71
N ILE A 64 -6.05 -5.17 4.99
CA ILE A 64 -4.62 -4.84 5.14
C ILE A 64 -4.23 -3.89 4.03
N LEU A 65 -3.63 -2.75 4.36
CA LEU A 65 -3.23 -1.72 3.39
C LEU A 65 -1.71 -1.54 3.42
N TYR A 66 -1.00 -2.08 2.45
CA TYR A 66 0.43 -1.85 2.31
C TYR A 66 0.72 -0.40 1.88
N PRO A 67 1.63 0.30 2.60
CA PRO A 67 1.98 1.67 2.26
C PRO A 67 2.79 1.73 0.96
N GLY A 68 2.74 2.88 0.28
CA GLY A 68 3.62 3.20 -0.84
C GLY A 68 5.10 3.25 -0.45
N ALA A 69 5.98 3.20 -1.46
CA ALA A 69 7.43 3.24 -1.24
C ALA A 69 7.82 4.51 -0.48
N LYS A 70 8.45 4.33 0.68
CA LYS A 70 8.91 5.40 1.56
C LYS A 70 7.81 6.32 2.09
N VAL A 71 6.55 5.88 2.09
CA VAL A 71 5.44 6.59 2.73
C VAL A 71 5.21 5.98 4.10
N GLU A 72 5.09 6.81 5.13
CA GLU A 72 4.85 6.33 6.49
C GLU A 72 3.42 5.78 6.64
N PRO A 73 3.24 4.62 7.31
CA PRO A 73 1.95 3.96 7.52
C PRO A 73 0.83 4.89 8.02
N GLU A 74 1.16 5.82 8.90
CA GLU A 74 0.25 6.78 9.51
C GLU A 74 -0.45 7.65 8.45
N SER A 75 0.18 7.85 7.29
CA SER A 75 -0.39 8.60 6.16
C SER A 75 -1.71 8.00 5.65
N TYR A 76 -1.98 6.71 5.92
CA TYR A 76 -3.20 6.02 5.50
C TYR A 76 -4.26 5.95 6.61
N SER A 77 -3.99 6.52 7.79
CA SER A 77 -4.86 6.40 8.98
C SER A 77 -6.25 6.97 8.75
N TYR A 78 -6.40 8.05 7.97
CA TYR A 78 -7.74 8.60 7.68
C TYR A 78 -8.59 7.61 6.88
N LEU A 79 -8.05 7.02 5.81
CA LEU A 79 -8.74 5.96 5.06
C LEU A 79 -9.05 4.75 5.95
N ALA A 80 -8.07 4.30 6.73
CA ALA A 80 -8.22 3.19 7.66
C ALA A 80 -9.34 3.43 8.69
N GLN A 81 -9.38 4.62 9.30
CA GLN A 81 -10.44 5.02 10.22
C GLN A 81 -11.81 5.05 9.54
N GLN A 82 -11.91 5.59 8.32
CA GLN A 82 -13.18 5.61 7.57
C GLN A 82 -13.68 4.19 7.27
N LEU A 83 -12.80 3.24 6.96
CA LEU A 83 -13.15 1.84 6.76
C LEU A 83 -13.54 1.15 8.08
N ALA A 84 -12.82 1.45 9.17
CA ALA A 84 -13.15 0.98 10.51
C ALA A 84 -14.53 1.46 10.99
N ASP A 85 -14.89 2.71 10.72
CA ASP A 85 -16.21 3.26 11.01
C ASP A 85 -17.33 2.53 10.22
N ASN A 86 -17.00 1.84 9.12
CA ASN A 86 -17.93 1.00 8.34
C ASN A 86 -17.91 -0.49 8.72
N GLY A 87 -17.18 -0.87 9.77
CA GLY A 87 -17.16 -2.22 10.32
C GLY A 87 -15.98 -3.09 9.91
N TYR A 88 -14.95 -2.53 9.26
CA TYR A 88 -13.78 -3.29 8.83
C TYR A 88 -12.60 -3.08 9.77
N ILE A 89 -12.01 -4.13 10.32
CA ILE A 89 -10.72 -3.95 10.98
C ILE A 89 -9.67 -3.62 9.93
N THR A 90 -8.83 -2.62 10.18
CA THR A 90 -7.78 -2.22 9.23
C THR A 90 -6.40 -2.29 9.85
N GLY A 91 -5.41 -2.67 9.04
CA GLY A 91 -4.01 -2.71 9.45
C GLY A 91 -3.10 -2.21 8.34
N ILE A 92 -2.19 -1.28 8.68
CA ILE A 92 -1.17 -0.76 7.78
C ILE A 92 0.19 -1.17 8.38
N PRO A 93 0.99 -2.02 7.69
CA PRO A 93 2.23 -2.53 8.26
C PRO A 93 3.37 -1.52 8.15
N ASP A 94 4.21 -1.46 9.19
CA ASP A 94 5.59 -0.99 9.03
C ASP A 94 6.34 -1.97 8.13
N VAL A 95 7.11 -1.46 7.17
CA VAL A 95 7.85 -2.30 6.23
C VAL A 95 9.33 -1.99 6.27
N THR A 96 10.15 -3.03 6.11
CA THR A 96 11.60 -2.98 6.19
C THR A 96 12.13 -1.98 5.19
N LEU A 97 12.94 -1.04 5.67
CA LEU A 97 13.52 0.04 4.85
C LEU A 97 12.44 0.87 4.11
N ASN A 98 11.22 0.92 4.62
CA ASN A 98 10.09 1.62 3.99
C ASN A 98 9.83 1.14 2.55
N LEU A 99 10.11 -0.14 2.26
CA LEU A 99 9.89 -0.77 0.97
C LEU A 99 8.98 -1.99 1.14
N PRO A 100 7.68 -1.90 0.78
CA PRO A 100 6.70 -2.95 1.07
C PRO A 100 7.00 -4.29 0.39
N ILE A 101 7.69 -4.28 -0.76
CA ILE A 101 8.15 -5.50 -1.44
C ILE A 101 9.12 -6.36 -0.62
N LEU A 102 9.73 -5.83 0.45
CA LEU A 102 10.60 -6.59 1.34
C LEU A 102 9.82 -7.34 2.42
N ASN A 103 8.51 -7.09 2.53
CA ASN A 103 7.62 -7.62 3.56
C ASN A 103 6.27 -8.06 2.98
N THR A 104 6.24 -8.65 1.78
CA THR A 104 5.00 -9.11 1.12
C THR A 104 4.16 -10.04 2.01
N ASN A 105 4.79 -10.87 2.82
CA ASN A 105 4.10 -11.85 3.68
C ASN A 105 3.72 -11.31 5.05
N LYS A 106 4.02 -10.03 5.34
CA LYS A 106 3.71 -9.45 6.66
C LYS A 106 2.20 -9.47 6.95
N ALA A 107 1.36 -9.47 5.92
CA ALA A 107 -0.09 -9.64 6.03
C ALA A 107 -0.52 -10.87 6.85
N GLU A 108 0.25 -11.97 6.82
CA GLU A 108 -0.01 -13.17 7.65
C GLU A 108 -0.09 -12.81 9.15
N GLU A 109 0.78 -11.91 9.64
CA GLU A 109 0.78 -11.50 11.05
C GLU A 109 -0.53 -10.84 11.48
N MET A 110 -1.18 -10.08 10.59
CA MET A 110 -2.43 -9.39 10.88
C MET A 110 -3.61 -10.36 10.81
N ILE A 111 -3.60 -11.29 9.84
CA ILE A 111 -4.60 -12.35 9.72
C ILE A 111 -4.58 -13.24 10.98
N ASP A 112 -3.40 -13.70 11.38
CA ASP A 112 -3.21 -14.54 12.56
C ASP A 112 -3.55 -13.83 13.88
N ARG A 113 -3.39 -12.50 13.92
CA ARG A 113 -3.68 -11.69 15.12
C ARG A 113 -5.17 -11.61 15.44
N TYR A 114 -6.04 -11.72 14.43
CA TYR A 114 -7.50 -11.67 14.61
C TYR A 114 -8.15 -12.93 14.04
N PRO A 115 -7.97 -14.09 14.69
CA PRO A 115 -8.48 -15.38 14.22
C PRO A 115 -10.02 -15.45 14.16
N GLU A 116 -10.73 -14.51 14.78
CA GLU A 116 -12.18 -14.35 14.70
C GLU A 116 -12.66 -13.69 13.39
N VAL A 117 -11.76 -13.10 12.60
CA VAL A 117 -12.07 -12.45 11.33
C VAL A 117 -11.99 -13.49 10.21
N GLU A 118 -13.14 -13.86 9.66
CA GLU A 118 -13.25 -14.93 8.65
C GLU A 118 -12.87 -14.49 7.23
N SER A 119 -12.90 -13.18 6.95
CA SER A 119 -12.69 -12.62 5.60
C SER A 119 -11.64 -11.52 5.62
N TRP A 120 -10.62 -11.67 4.78
CA TRP A 120 -9.53 -10.69 4.64
C TRP A 120 -9.38 -10.21 3.22
N TYR A 121 -9.21 -8.90 3.07
CA TYR A 121 -8.85 -8.25 1.83
C TYR A 121 -7.48 -7.60 2.01
N VAL A 122 -6.64 -7.70 1.00
CA VAL A 122 -5.30 -7.12 1.04
C VAL A 122 -5.20 -6.12 -0.09
N GLY A 123 -4.72 -4.94 0.23
CA GLY A 123 -4.54 -3.88 -0.73
C GLY A 123 -3.28 -3.10 -0.45
N GLY A 124 -3.02 -2.13 -1.31
CA GLY A 124 -1.90 -1.24 -1.10
C GLY A 124 -1.81 -0.14 -2.14
N HIS A 125 -1.05 0.88 -1.75
CA HIS A 125 -0.82 2.05 -2.57
C HIS A 125 0.50 1.94 -3.35
N SER A 126 0.50 2.22 -4.66
CA SER A 126 1.71 2.28 -5.48
C SER A 126 2.56 1.01 -5.31
N LEU A 127 3.83 1.10 -4.89
CA LEU A 127 4.66 -0.10 -4.62
C LEU A 127 4.04 -1.05 -3.57
N GLY A 128 3.22 -0.54 -2.64
CA GLY A 128 2.46 -1.34 -1.69
C GLY A 128 1.38 -2.17 -2.36
N GLY A 129 0.74 -1.66 -3.43
CA GLY A 129 -0.22 -2.43 -4.21
C GLY A 129 0.43 -3.57 -4.98
N VAL A 130 1.68 -3.41 -5.42
CA VAL A 130 2.50 -4.50 -5.98
C VAL A 130 2.78 -5.57 -4.93
N ALA A 131 3.13 -5.17 -3.69
CA ALA A 131 3.35 -6.12 -2.60
C ALA A 131 2.06 -6.87 -2.21
N ALA A 132 0.93 -6.16 -2.13
CA ALA A 132 -0.38 -6.73 -1.90
C ALA A 132 -0.78 -7.75 -2.99
N ALA A 133 -0.55 -7.41 -4.26
CA ALA A 133 -0.81 -8.30 -5.38
C ALA A 133 0.03 -9.58 -5.30
N SER A 134 1.30 -9.47 -4.91
CA SER A 134 2.16 -10.64 -4.68
C SER A 134 1.60 -11.52 -3.57
N PHE A 135 1.21 -10.93 -2.43
CA PHE A 135 0.66 -11.66 -1.30
C PHE A 135 -0.63 -12.42 -1.64
N VAL A 136 -1.60 -11.73 -2.24
CA VAL A 136 -2.88 -12.34 -2.64
C VAL A 136 -2.66 -13.46 -3.66
N LYS A 137 -1.70 -13.29 -4.58
CA LYS A 137 -1.39 -14.31 -5.57
C LYS A 137 -0.80 -15.58 -4.95
N GLU A 138 0.04 -15.42 -3.92
CA GLU A 138 0.70 -16.53 -3.21
C GLU A 138 -0.22 -17.19 -2.18
N ASN A 139 -1.20 -16.46 -1.64
CA ASN A 139 -2.13 -16.91 -0.60
C ASN A 139 -3.62 -16.76 -1.00
N PRO A 140 -4.05 -17.42 -2.10
CA PRO A 140 -5.42 -17.26 -2.63
C PRO A 140 -6.50 -17.84 -1.70
N ASP A 141 -6.15 -18.76 -0.79
CA ASP A 141 -7.09 -19.37 0.15
C ASP A 141 -7.24 -18.56 1.46
N GLU A 142 -6.36 -17.58 1.70
CA GLU A 142 -6.38 -16.71 2.89
C GLU A 142 -7.00 -15.34 2.61
N THR A 143 -7.21 -15.00 1.33
CA THR A 143 -7.61 -13.65 0.91
C THR A 143 -8.78 -13.66 -0.07
N GLN A 144 -9.76 -12.81 0.21
CA GLN A 144 -11.04 -12.75 -0.51
C GLN A 144 -11.02 -11.75 -1.66
N GLY A 145 -9.98 -10.92 -1.75
CA GLY A 145 -9.77 -10.04 -2.87
C GLY A 145 -8.61 -9.06 -2.69
N LEU A 146 -8.28 -8.39 -3.78
CA LEU A 146 -7.16 -7.45 -3.90
C LEU A 146 -7.67 -6.03 -4.12
N ILE A 147 -7.19 -5.06 -3.34
CA ILE A 147 -7.49 -3.63 -3.53
C ILE A 147 -6.23 -2.91 -4.02
N LEU A 148 -6.24 -2.39 -5.25
CA LEU A 148 -5.13 -1.67 -5.84
C LEU A 148 -5.41 -0.16 -5.80
N LEU A 149 -4.59 0.58 -5.05
CA LEU A 149 -4.68 2.04 -4.94
C LEU A 149 -3.54 2.66 -5.74
N ALA A 150 -3.85 3.33 -6.86
CA ALA A 150 -2.85 3.87 -7.80
C ALA A 150 -1.73 2.85 -8.10
N SER A 151 -2.11 1.60 -8.35
CA SER A 151 -1.21 0.47 -8.53
C SER A 151 -1.78 -0.54 -9.51
N TYR A 152 -0.92 -1.46 -9.94
CA TYR A 152 -1.24 -2.58 -10.82
C TYR A 152 -0.41 -3.82 -10.42
N PRO A 153 -0.87 -5.05 -10.73
CA PRO A 153 -0.04 -6.24 -10.55
C PRO A 153 1.13 -6.23 -11.52
N THR A 154 2.19 -6.97 -11.18
CA THR A 154 3.28 -7.25 -12.14
C THR A 154 3.00 -8.55 -12.90
N GLU A 155 3.77 -8.83 -13.95
CA GLU A 155 3.70 -10.10 -14.68
C GLU A 155 3.85 -11.34 -13.76
N GLY A 156 4.73 -11.24 -12.75
CA GLY A 156 4.93 -12.32 -11.77
C GLY A 156 3.74 -12.57 -10.85
N SER A 157 2.86 -11.59 -10.72
CA SER A 157 1.65 -11.62 -9.88
C SER A 157 0.38 -11.43 -10.73
N SER A 158 0.34 -12.00 -11.94
CA SER A 158 -0.80 -11.85 -12.86
C SER A 158 -2.02 -12.68 -12.42
N PHE A 159 -3.20 -12.08 -12.58
CA PHE A 159 -4.52 -12.62 -12.24
C PHE A 159 -5.38 -12.95 -13.47
N LYS A 160 -4.85 -12.78 -14.69
CA LYS A 160 -5.53 -12.96 -15.99
C LYS A 160 -6.40 -14.23 -16.11
N ASP A 161 -5.91 -15.33 -15.54
CA ASP A 161 -6.55 -16.65 -15.60
C ASP A 161 -7.08 -17.10 -14.23
N THR A 162 -7.47 -16.13 -13.39
CA THR A 162 -8.08 -16.35 -12.08
C THR A 162 -9.43 -15.64 -11.98
N GLU A 163 -10.23 -16.04 -11.00
CA GLU A 163 -11.50 -15.39 -10.64
C GLU A 163 -11.34 -14.53 -9.39
N THR A 164 -10.10 -14.14 -9.05
CA THR A 164 -9.80 -13.34 -7.85
C THR A 164 -10.51 -11.99 -7.97
N PRO A 165 -11.35 -11.58 -7.00
CA PRO A 165 -11.94 -10.24 -7.01
C PRO A 165 -10.85 -9.17 -6.86
N ILE A 166 -10.83 -8.19 -7.77
CA ILE A 166 -9.86 -7.09 -7.75
C ILE A 166 -10.59 -5.75 -7.87
N LEU A 167 -10.26 -4.83 -6.98
CA LEU A 167 -10.71 -3.43 -7.00
C LEU A 167 -9.54 -2.49 -7.34
N PRO A 168 -9.34 -2.14 -8.62
CA PRO A 168 -8.40 -1.10 -9.01
C PRO A 168 -9.04 0.28 -8.94
N ILE A 169 -8.43 1.16 -8.15
CA ILE A 169 -8.75 2.58 -8.03
C ILE A 169 -7.53 3.39 -8.47
N TYR A 170 -7.69 4.26 -9.45
CA TYR A 170 -6.63 5.14 -9.97
C TYR A 170 -7.16 6.57 -10.11
N ALA A 171 -6.29 7.54 -10.35
CA ALA A 171 -6.68 8.94 -10.43
C ALA A 171 -6.24 9.60 -11.74
N GLU A 172 -7.00 10.61 -12.17
CA GLU A 172 -6.80 11.31 -13.43
C GLU A 172 -5.44 11.99 -13.56
N ASN A 173 -5.05 12.73 -12.52
CA ASN A 173 -3.81 13.50 -12.49
C ASN A 173 -2.66 12.69 -11.84
N ASP A 174 -2.73 11.36 -11.88
CA ASP A 174 -1.65 10.52 -11.37
C ASP A 174 -0.42 10.57 -12.31
N GLY A 175 0.66 11.19 -11.85
CA GLY A 175 1.91 11.31 -12.60
C GLY A 175 2.84 10.10 -12.51
N LEU A 176 2.57 9.15 -11.61
CA LEU A 176 3.43 7.98 -11.35
C LEU A 176 2.81 6.70 -11.93
N THR A 177 1.57 6.43 -11.58
CA THR A 177 0.71 5.36 -12.11
C THR A 177 -0.28 5.98 -13.09
N THR A 178 0.24 6.42 -14.23
CA THR A 178 -0.53 7.09 -15.27
C THR A 178 -1.65 6.19 -15.81
N GLU A 179 -2.70 6.80 -16.38
CA GLU A 179 -3.77 6.05 -17.06
C GLU A 179 -3.23 5.10 -18.12
N GLU A 180 -2.20 5.52 -18.87
CA GLU A 180 -1.51 4.65 -19.85
C GLU A 180 -0.96 3.37 -19.21
N LYS A 181 -0.28 3.46 -18.06
CA LYS A 181 0.23 2.27 -17.34
C LYS A 181 -0.91 1.39 -16.83
N ILE A 182 -2.01 1.98 -16.38
CA ILE A 182 -3.20 1.24 -15.98
C ILE A 182 -3.79 0.49 -17.18
N GLU A 183 -3.94 1.13 -18.34
CA GLU A 183 -4.41 0.49 -19.58
C GLU A 183 -3.49 -0.65 -20.04
N GLU A 184 -2.17 -0.44 -20.00
CA GLU A 184 -1.17 -1.44 -20.37
C GLU A 184 -1.20 -2.69 -19.46
N THR A 185 -1.59 -2.51 -18.20
CA THR A 185 -1.59 -3.58 -17.18
C THR A 185 -2.97 -4.21 -16.96
N LYS A 186 -4.04 -3.68 -17.56
CA LYS A 186 -5.36 -4.32 -17.59
C LYS A 186 -5.34 -5.81 -17.94
N PRO A 187 -4.53 -6.29 -18.92
CA PRO A 187 -4.47 -7.71 -19.24
C PRO A 187 -3.96 -8.61 -18.10
N LEU A 188 -3.40 -8.04 -17.03
CA LEU A 188 -2.93 -8.76 -15.85
C LEU A 188 -4.02 -8.94 -14.78
N LEU A 189 -5.15 -8.26 -14.90
CA LEU A 189 -6.26 -8.34 -13.95
C LEU A 189 -7.14 -9.57 -14.24
N SER A 190 -7.93 -9.99 -13.25
CA SER A 190 -8.98 -11.00 -13.43
C SER A 190 -9.98 -10.54 -14.50
N ARG A 191 -10.67 -11.51 -15.10
CA ARG A 191 -11.73 -11.20 -16.09
C ARG A 191 -12.82 -10.36 -15.44
N ASP A 192 -13.43 -9.49 -16.24
CA ASP A 192 -14.52 -8.60 -15.83
C ASP A 192 -14.20 -7.59 -14.70
N THR A 193 -12.90 -7.39 -14.40
CA THR A 193 -12.48 -6.33 -13.45
C THR A 193 -12.91 -4.95 -13.94
N ILE A 194 -13.68 -4.24 -13.12
CA ILE A 194 -14.11 -2.86 -13.36
C ILE A 194 -13.07 -1.92 -12.75
N LEU A 195 -12.62 -0.93 -13.52
CA LEU A 195 -11.68 0.08 -13.04
C LEU A 195 -12.40 1.34 -12.58
N TYR A 196 -11.95 1.88 -11.45
CA TYR A 196 -12.53 3.07 -10.83
C TYR A 196 -11.55 4.24 -10.94
N LYS A 197 -11.92 5.21 -11.77
CA LYS A 197 -11.17 6.47 -11.90
C LYS A 197 -11.69 7.50 -10.89
N ILE A 198 -10.76 8.16 -10.21
CA ILE A 198 -11.01 9.39 -9.45
C ILE A 198 -10.68 10.57 -10.35
N GLU A 199 -11.71 11.24 -10.86
CA GLU A 199 -11.56 12.49 -11.59
C GLU A 199 -10.91 13.54 -10.68
N GLU A 200 -10.07 14.40 -11.26
CA GLU A 200 -9.40 15.51 -10.56
C GLU A 200 -8.44 15.10 -9.43
N GLY A 201 -8.33 13.81 -9.09
CA GLY A 201 -7.42 13.28 -8.06
C GLY A 201 -6.00 13.05 -8.59
N ASN A 202 -5.05 12.76 -7.69
CA ASN A 202 -3.65 12.43 -8.06
C ASN A 202 -3.10 11.20 -7.32
N HIS A 203 -1.82 10.86 -7.55
CA HIS A 203 -1.15 9.73 -6.89
C HIS A 203 -1.00 9.96 -5.40
N ALA A 204 -0.48 11.13 -5.03
CA ALA A 204 -0.03 11.37 -3.69
C ALA A 204 -1.19 11.30 -2.69
N GLN A 205 -2.37 11.78 -3.05
CA GLN A 205 -3.55 11.80 -2.19
C GLN A 205 -4.21 10.41 -1.98
N PHE A 206 -3.64 9.30 -2.47
CA PHE A 206 -4.01 7.96 -2.00
C PHE A 206 -3.49 7.68 -0.58
N GLY A 207 -2.46 8.40 -0.13
CA GLY A 207 -2.11 8.57 1.28
C GLY A 207 -2.04 10.05 1.65
N MET A 208 -2.42 10.46 2.84
CA MET A 208 -2.38 11.88 3.22
C MET A 208 -0.98 12.29 3.70
N TYR A 209 0.01 12.35 2.78
CA TYR A 209 1.42 12.70 3.07
C TYR A 209 1.94 13.92 2.28
N GLY A 210 1.06 14.59 1.53
CA GLY A 210 1.40 15.77 0.74
C GLY A 210 2.09 15.46 -0.60
N PRO A 211 2.60 16.49 -1.30
CA PRO A 211 3.07 16.35 -2.69
C PRO A 211 4.27 15.40 -2.86
N GLN A 212 4.22 14.58 -3.93
CA GLN A 212 5.29 13.66 -4.29
C GLN A 212 6.03 14.08 -5.55
N LYS A 213 7.35 13.84 -5.60
CA LYS A 213 8.15 14.11 -6.79
C LYS A 213 7.72 13.20 -7.93
N GLY A 214 7.37 13.79 -9.07
CA GLY A 214 6.94 13.07 -10.27
C GLY A 214 5.41 12.95 -10.40
N ASP A 215 4.67 13.34 -9.37
CA ASP A 215 3.21 13.43 -9.42
C ASP A 215 2.74 14.77 -9.98
N GLN A 216 1.46 14.85 -10.35
CA GLN A 216 0.80 16.12 -10.69
C GLN A 216 -0.06 16.59 -9.50
N PRO A 217 -0.34 17.90 -9.38
CA PRO A 217 -1.29 18.38 -8.37
C PRO A 217 -2.71 17.86 -8.66
N ALA A 218 -3.42 17.45 -7.60
CA ALA A 218 -4.85 17.23 -7.68
C ALA A 218 -5.63 18.57 -7.74
N GLU A 219 -6.84 18.53 -8.28
CA GLU A 219 -7.79 19.66 -8.29
C GLU A 219 -8.84 19.52 -7.17
N ILE A 220 -8.97 18.32 -6.58
CA ILE A 220 -9.76 18.06 -5.36
C ILE A 220 -8.87 17.96 -4.12
N ALA A 221 -9.43 18.31 -2.96
CA ALA A 221 -8.75 18.19 -1.67
C ALA A 221 -8.44 16.72 -1.31
N ALA A 222 -7.34 16.51 -0.58
CA ALA A 222 -6.90 15.18 -0.13
C ALA A 222 -7.99 14.44 0.65
N LYS A 223 -8.65 15.11 1.61
CA LYS A 223 -9.78 14.53 2.35
C LYS A 223 -10.91 14.06 1.42
N THR A 224 -11.24 14.84 0.38
CA THR A 224 -12.28 14.48 -0.59
C THR A 224 -11.89 13.22 -1.37
N GLN A 225 -10.66 13.12 -1.84
CA GLN A 225 -10.17 11.93 -2.52
C GLN A 225 -10.22 10.69 -1.61
N GLN A 226 -9.82 10.83 -0.34
CA GLN A 226 -9.88 9.75 0.64
C GLN A 226 -11.31 9.28 0.92
N GLU A 227 -12.27 10.20 1.04
CA GLU A 227 -13.70 9.87 1.20
C GLU A 227 -14.25 9.13 -0.04
N ILE A 228 -13.81 9.50 -1.25
CA ILE A 228 -14.15 8.78 -2.48
C ILE A 228 -13.59 7.37 -2.45
N ILE A 229 -12.32 7.19 -2.07
CA ILE A 229 -11.67 5.88 -1.96
C ILE A 229 -12.40 5.01 -0.94
N ALA A 230 -12.61 5.50 0.29
CA ALA A 230 -13.29 4.76 1.36
C ALA A 230 -14.70 4.32 0.95
N ARG A 231 -15.48 5.22 0.32
CA ARG A 231 -16.82 4.90 -0.18
C ARG A 231 -16.79 3.86 -1.28
N THR A 232 -15.79 3.91 -2.16
CA THR A 232 -15.65 2.99 -3.29
C THR A 232 -15.32 1.59 -2.79
N ILE A 233 -14.35 1.48 -1.87
CA ILE A 233 -14.01 0.21 -1.20
C ILE A 233 -15.22 -0.35 -0.45
N HIS A 234 -15.87 0.46 0.39
CA HIS A 234 -17.02 0.00 1.17
C HIS A 234 -18.14 -0.54 0.28
N LYS A 235 -18.48 0.16 -0.83
CA LYS A 235 -19.49 -0.32 -1.78
C LYS A 235 -19.09 -1.63 -2.44
N TRP A 236 -17.86 -1.73 -2.92
CA TRP A 236 -17.35 -2.94 -3.56
C TRP A 236 -17.36 -4.16 -2.64
N LEU A 237 -17.18 -3.96 -1.33
CA LEU A 237 -17.24 -5.01 -0.32
C LEU A 237 -18.67 -5.43 0.07
N GLU A 238 -19.68 -4.64 -0.26
CA GLU A 238 -21.10 -4.92 0.06
C GLU A 238 -21.87 -5.51 -1.15
N ASP A 239 -21.27 -5.48 -2.34
CA ASP A 239 -21.81 -6.06 -3.59
C ASP A 239 -21.49 -7.57 -3.70
#